data_AF-A0A0Q6VDM1-F1
#
_entry.id   AF-A0A0Q6VDM1-F1
#
_cell.length_a   1.000
_cell.length_b   1.000
_cell.length_c   1.000
_cell.angle_alpha   90.00
_cell.angle_beta   90.00
_cell.angle_gamma   90.00
#
_symmetry.space_group_name_H-M   'P 1'
#
loop_
_entity.id
_entity.type
_entity.pdbx_description
1 polymer ?
#
loop_
_entity_poly.entity_id
_entity_poly.type
_entity_poly.pdbx_seq_one_letter_code
_entity_poly.pdbx_strand_id
1 'polypeptide(L)'
;MLQLLGTLVLGLVSIFAVFATDSCGSNASSTVPAVCDSDYFGSVLIGYWIALLVLVIATLVAMVVATARATIVWPWTVGGIVLTVVATIVFFVLMGR
;
A
#
# COMPACT_ATOMS: atom_id res chain seq x y z
N MET A 1 -6.24 -6.07 -15.46
CA MET A 1 -4.93 -6.76 -15.30
C MET A 1 -3.81 -5.81 -14.86
N LEU A 2 -3.61 -4.66 -15.52
CA LEU A 2 -2.52 -3.73 -15.18
C LEU A 2 -2.55 -3.24 -13.73
N GLN A 3 -3.74 -2.95 -13.19
CA GLN A 3 -3.91 -2.54 -11.79
C GLN A 3 -3.55 -3.67 -10.81
N LEU A 4 -3.99 -4.91 -11.09
CA LEU A 4 -3.64 -6.09 -10.29
C LEU A 4 -2.12 -6.33 -10.28
N LEU A 5 -1.48 -6.23 -11.44
CA LEU A 5 -0.03 -6.28 -11.58
C LEU A 5 0.66 -5.14 -10.81
N GLY A 6 0.13 -3.92 -10.90
CA GLY A 6 0.64 -2.77 -10.16
C GLY A 6 0.55 -2.95 -8.64
N THR A 7 -0.61 -3.38 -8.13
CA THR A 7 -0.79 -3.69 -6.70
C THR A 7 0.10 -4.85 -6.24
N LEU A 8 0.33 -5.86 -7.10
CA LEU A 8 1.22 -6.98 -6.79
C LEU A 8 2.69 -6.53 -6.70
N VAL A 9 3.14 -5.71 -7.66
CA VAL A 9 4.50 -5.15 -7.66
C VAL A 9 4.71 -4.24 -6.47
N LEU A 10 3.75 -3.35 -6.16
CA LEU A 10 3.85 -2.45 -5.00
C LEU A 10 3.75 -3.22 -3.68
N GLY A 11 2.98 -4.31 -3.63
CA GLY A 11 2.97 -5.26 -2.53
C GLY A 11 4.34 -5.91 -2.34
N LEU A 12 4.94 -6.46 -3.40
CA LEU A 12 6.28 -7.04 -3.37
C LEU A 12 7.34 -6.04 -2.90
N VAL A 13 7.31 -4.81 -3.41
CA VAL A 13 8.22 -3.73 -2.98
C VAL A 13 8.04 -3.41 -1.49
N SER A 14 6.81 -3.46 -0.96
CA SER A 14 6.58 -3.24 0.48
C SER A 14 7.11 -4.37 1.37
N ILE A 15 7.22 -5.61 0.86
CA ILE A 15 7.89 -6.70 1.58
C ILE A 15 9.37 -6.36 1.77
N PHE A 16 10.01 -5.78 0.75
CA PHE A 16 11.41 -5.36 0.85
C PHE A 16 11.63 -4.17 1.81
N ALA A 17 10.59 -3.41 2.14
CA ALA A 17 10.69 -2.36 3.16
C ALA A 17 10.96 -2.91 4.57
N VAL A 18 10.69 -4.19 4.83
CA VAL A 18 11.06 -4.88 6.07
C VAL A 18 12.58 -4.94 6.26
N PHE A 19 13.37 -4.91 5.19
CA PHE A 19 14.83 -4.83 5.32
C PHE A 19 15.34 -3.44 5.72
N ALA A 20 14.49 -2.39 5.67
CA ALA A 20 14.88 -1.05 6.11
C ALA A 20 15.05 -0.96 7.63
N THR A 21 14.32 -1.77 8.40
CA THR A 21 14.40 -1.80 9.88
C THR A 21 15.68 -2.47 10.41
N ASP A 22 16.38 -3.26 9.59
CA ASP A 22 17.65 -3.90 9.98
C ASP A 22 18.79 -2.86 10.14
N SER A 23 18.63 -1.67 9.56
CA SER A 23 19.58 -0.56 9.69
C SER A 23 19.47 0.23 11.00
N CYS A 24 18.51 -0.12 11.87
CA CYS A 24 18.18 0.67 13.06
C CYS A 24 19.25 0.70 14.15
N GLY A 25 20.16 -0.28 14.19
CA GLY A 25 21.27 -0.35 15.16
C GLY A 25 20.82 -0.44 16.63
N SER A 26 21.63 -1.03 17.51
CA SER A 26 21.25 -1.31 18.90
C SER A 26 21.11 -0.09 19.83
N ASN A 27 21.14 1.14 19.31
CA ASN A 27 21.18 2.35 20.13
C ASN A 27 19.84 3.07 20.14
N ALA A 28 19.00 2.72 21.13
CA ALA A 28 17.78 3.42 21.50
C ALA A 28 18.13 4.83 22.04
N SER A 29 18.41 5.77 21.14
CA SER A 29 18.44 7.21 21.44
C SER A 29 17.03 7.79 21.23
N SER A 30 16.69 8.88 21.93
CA SER A 30 15.40 9.60 21.81
C SER A 30 15.18 10.31 20.45
N THR A 31 16.01 10.00 19.45
CA THR A 31 16.02 10.54 18.08
C THR A 31 15.98 9.41 17.04
N VAL A 32 15.56 8.20 17.44
CA VAL A 32 15.48 7.04 16.55
C VAL A 32 14.20 7.15 15.69
N PRO A 33 14.28 6.94 14.36
CA PRO A 33 13.13 6.96 13.45
C PRO A 33 12.02 6.01 13.90
N ALA A 34 10.76 6.37 13.65
CA ALA A 34 9.59 5.58 14.10
C ALA A 34 9.57 4.16 13.50
N VAL A 35 10.19 3.97 12.34
CA VAL A 35 10.37 2.63 11.73
C VAL A 35 11.20 1.64 12.54
N CYS A 36 11.99 2.12 13.49
CA CYS A 36 12.78 1.23 14.35
C CYS A 36 11.98 0.68 15.53
N ASP A 37 10.80 1.23 15.79
CA ASP A 37 9.81 0.59 16.65
C ASP A 37 9.10 -0.52 15.84
N SER A 38 9.33 -1.77 16.22
CA SER A 38 8.77 -2.93 15.54
C SER A 38 7.24 -2.97 15.58
N ASP A 39 6.63 -2.44 16.63
CA ASP A 39 5.17 -2.42 16.79
C ASP A 39 4.56 -1.34 15.89
N TYR A 40 5.20 -0.18 15.80
CA TYR A 40 4.81 0.87 14.85
C TYR A 40 4.96 0.39 13.40
N PHE A 41 6.14 -0.12 13.04
CA PHE A 41 6.43 -0.62 11.70
C PHE A 41 5.46 -1.74 11.31
N GLY A 42 5.24 -2.72 12.19
CA GLY A 42 4.33 -3.83 11.94
C GLY A 42 2.88 -3.37 11.74
N SER A 43 2.41 -2.43 12.57
CA SER A 43 1.06 -1.87 12.45
C SER A 43 0.86 -1.11 11.15
N VAL A 44 1.84 -0.30 10.73
CA VAL A 44 1.81 0.46 9.47
C VAL A 44 1.86 -0.48 8.27
N LEU A 45 2.70 -1.52 8.31
CA LEU A 45 2.81 -2.53 7.25
C LEU A 45 1.50 -3.31 7.09
N ILE A 46 0.94 -3.82 8.19
CA ILE A 46 -0.35 -4.55 8.15
C ILE A 46 -1.47 -3.63 7.65
N GLY A 47 -1.53 -2.40 8.14
CA GLY A 47 -2.51 -1.41 7.68
C GLY A 47 -2.42 -1.14 6.18
N TYR A 48 -1.21 -1.03 5.65
CA TYR A 48 -0.97 -0.88 4.21
C TYR A 48 -1.45 -2.09 3.40
N TRP A 49 -1.17 -3.31 3.85
CA TRP A 49 -1.66 -4.54 3.20
C TRP A 49 -3.18 -4.61 3.17
N ILE A 50 -3.84 -4.29 4.29
CA ILE A 50 -5.30 -4.24 4.36
C ILE A 50 -5.84 -3.19 3.38
N ALA A 51 -5.25 -1.99 3.34
CA ALA A 51 -5.66 -0.93 2.43
C ALA A 51 -5.55 -1.35 0.95
N LEU A 52 -4.43 -1.99 0.56
CA LEU A 52 -4.25 -2.53 -0.79
C LEU A 52 -5.32 -3.58 -1.13
N LEU A 53 -5.59 -4.51 -0.21
CA LEU A 53 -6.59 -5.56 -0.42
C LEU A 53 -7.98 -4.96 -0.61
N VAL A 54 -8.37 -4.00 0.24
CA VAL A 54 -9.65 -3.28 0.12
C VAL A 54 -9.73 -2.53 -1.22
N LEU A 55 -8.67 -1.86 -1.65
CA LEU A 55 -8.63 -1.15 -2.93
C LEU A 55 -8.79 -2.09 -4.12
N VAL A 56 -8.14 -3.25 -4.10
CA VAL A 56 -8.29 -4.28 -5.15
C VAL A 56 -9.73 -4.79 -5.21
N ILE A 57 -10.32 -5.14 -4.07
CA ILE A 57 -11.70 -5.64 -4.04
C ILE A 57 -12.68 -4.55 -4.49
N ALA A 58 -12.58 -3.34 -3.95
CA ALA A 58 -13.48 -2.23 -4.28
C ALA A 58 -13.43 -1.90 -5.78
N THR A 59 -12.25 -1.92 -6.39
CA THR A 59 -12.09 -1.64 -7.82
C THR A 59 -12.61 -2.77 -8.70
N LEU A 60 -12.42 -4.04 -8.30
CA LEU A 60 -13.05 -5.18 -8.99
C LEU A 60 -14.58 -5.10 -8.92
N VAL A 61 -15.14 -4.84 -7.74
CA VAL A 61 -16.59 -4.68 -7.56
C VAL A 61 -17.12 -3.54 -8.43
N ALA A 62 -16.46 -2.37 -8.41
CA ALA A 62 -16.84 -1.23 -9.22
C ALA A 62 -16.80 -1.55 -10.73
N MET A 63 -15.79 -2.30 -11.19
CA MET A 63 -15.72 -2.74 -12.59
C MET A 63 -16.86 -3.70 -12.95
N VAL A 64 -17.15 -4.71 -12.11
CA VAL A 64 -18.23 -5.68 -12.34
C VAL A 64 -19.60 -5.00 -12.37
N VAL A 65 -19.83 -4.03 -11.48
CA VAL A 65 -21.08 -3.25 -11.47
C VAL A 65 -21.16 -2.36 -12.72
N ALA A 66 -20.06 -1.73 -13.13
CA ALA A 66 -20.04 -0.87 -14.30
C ALA A 66 -20.25 -1.64 -15.61
N THR A 67 -19.68 -2.85 -15.75
CA THR A 67 -19.92 -3.73 -16.89
C THR A 67 -21.36 -4.23 -16.91
N ALA A 68 -21.91 -4.65 -15.77
CA ALA A 68 -23.30 -5.10 -15.66
C ALA A 68 -24.31 -4.00 -16.03
N ARG A 69 -23.97 -2.73 -15.78
CA ARG A 69 -24.79 -1.57 -16.13
C ARG A 69 -24.54 -1.03 -17.55
N ALA A 70 -23.71 -1.69 -18.36
CA ALA A 70 -23.28 -1.22 -19.69
C ALA A 70 -22.71 0.21 -19.66
N THR A 71 -22.05 0.56 -18.56
CA THR A 71 -21.43 1.88 -18.36
C THR A 71 -19.93 1.83 -18.64
N ILE A 72 -19.33 3.00 -18.79
CA ILE A 72 -17.90 3.15 -19.04
C ILE A 72 -17.09 2.67 -17.84
N VAL A 73 -16.23 1.68 -18.05
CA VAL A 73 -15.44 1.01 -16.98
C VAL A 73 -14.11 1.67 -16.66
N TRP A 74 -13.51 2.40 -17.60
CA TRP A 74 -12.14 2.92 -17.47
C TRP A 74 -11.92 3.91 -16.29
N PRO A 75 -12.89 4.74 -15.87
CA PRO A 75 -12.69 5.64 -14.73
C PRO A 75 -12.40 4.89 -13.44
N TRP A 76 -13.00 3.71 -13.25
CA TRP A 76 -12.81 2.87 -12.06
C TRP A 76 -11.42 2.24 -12.04
N THR A 77 -10.89 1.83 -13.21
CA THR A 77 -9.51 1.35 -13.32
C THR A 77 -8.50 2.46 -13.01
N VAL A 78 -8.72 3.67 -13.55
CA VAL A 78 -7.80 4.80 -13.31
C VAL A 78 -7.86 5.25 -11.87
N GLY A 79 -9.06 5.40 -11.31
CA GLY A 79 -9.25 5.74 -9.90
C GLY A 79 -8.59 4.72 -8.96
N GLY A 80 -8.71 3.42 -9.26
CA GLY A 80 -8.06 2.36 -8.52
C GLY A 80 -6.53 2.44 -8.53
N ILE A 81 -5.95 2.71 -9.69
CA ILE A 81 -4.50 2.91 -9.84
C ILE A 81 -4.04 4.14 -9.03
N VAL A 82 -4.72 5.27 -9.17
CA VAL A 82 -4.36 6.52 -8.48
C VAL A 82 -4.43 6.32 -6.97
N LEU A 83 -5.50 5.71 -6.45
CA LEU A 83 -5.64 5.46 -5.01
C LEU A 83 -4.57 4.51 -4.48
N THR A 84 -4.16 3.53 -5.28
CA THR A 84 -3.07 2.61 -4.93
C THR A 84 -1.76 3.37 -4.82
N VAL A 85 -1.44 4.23 -5.79
CA VAL A 85 -0.22 5.08 -5.75
C VAL A 85 -0.23 5.99 -4.53
N VAL A 86 -1.36 6.63 -4.22
CA VAL A 86 -1.50 7.48 -3.03
C VAL A 86 -1.27 6.69 -1.75
N ALA A 87 -1.89 5.51 -1.62
CA ALA A 87 -1.68 4.64 -0.46
C ALA A 87 -0.20 4.25 -0.30
N THR A 88 0.50 3.97 -1.40
CA THR A 88 1.93 3.65 -1.37
C THR A 88 2.79 4.85 -0.97
N ILE A 89 2.50 6.05 -1.48
CA ILE A 89 3.22 7.27 -1.07
C ILE A 89 3.03 7.50 0.43
N VAL A 90 1.80 7.39 0.93
CA VAL A 90 1.51 7.54 2.36
C VAL A 90 2.28 6.51 3.19
N PHE A 91 2.32 5.25 2.75
CA PHE A 91 3.08 4.20 3.40
C PHE A 91 4.58 4.53 3.49
N PHE A 92 5.22 4.95 2.40
CA PHE A 92 6.62 5.36 2.42
C PHE A 92 6.88 6.61 3.27
N VAL A 93 5.95 7.57 3.29
CA VAL A 93 6.06 8.76 4.15
C VAL A 93 5.95 8.37 5.63
N LEU A 94 5.08 7.43 5.99
CA LEU A 94 4.98 6.92 7.36
C LEU A 94 6.22 6.13 7.76
N MET A 95 6.84 5.41 6.83
CA MET A 95 8.12 4.73 7.07
C MET A 95 9.35 5.67 7.02
N GLY A 96 9.23 6.86 6.46
CA GLY A 96 10.33 7.84 6.43
C GLY A 96 10.40 8.74 7.66
N ARG A 97 9.47 8.57 8.61
CA ARG A 97 9.38 9.32 9.86
C ARG A 97 10.05 8.56 11.00
#